data_AF-A0A948F7X0-F1
#
_entry.id   AF-A0A948F7X0-F1
#
_cell.length_a   1.000
_cell.length_b   1.000
_cell.length_c   1.000
_cell.angle_alpha   90.00
_cell.angle_beta   90.00
_cell.angle_gamma   90.00
#
_symmetry.space_group_name_H-M   'P 1'
#
loop_
_entity.id
_entity.type
_entity.pdbx_description
1 polymer ?
#
loop_
_entity_poly.entity_id
_entity_poly.type
_entity_poly.pdbx_seq_one_letter_code
_entity_poly.pdbx_strand_id
1 'polypeptide(L)' 'MATDETRRALKRAFHELTLNLIGLFELYEADPELVEGAAEALGKVYRAHLQQRPAAKHGRGREAMDALLDEMEAAVGAA' A
#
# COMPACT_ATOMS: atom_id res chain seq x y z
N MET A 1 -16.54 11.09 -10.68
CA MET A 1 -15.62 11.28 -9.53
C MET A 1 -16.14 10.40 -8.41
N ALA A 2 -15.29 9.58 -7.79
CA ALA A 2 -15.69 8.82 -6.59
C ALA A 2 -16.09 9.82 -5.49
N THR A 3 -17.22 9.59 -4.82
CA THR A 3 -17.62 10.41 -3.67
C THR A 3 -16.59 10.26 -2.55
N ASP A 4 -16.50 11.21 -1.63
CA ASP A 4 -15.54 11.16 -0.52
C ASP A 4 -15.73 9.88 0.33
N GLU A 5 -16.95 9.37 0.41
CA GLU A 5 -17.26 8.09 1.03
C GLU A 5 -16.65 6.91 0.26
N THR A 6 -16.80 6.87 -1.07
CA THR A 6 -16.13 5.86 -1.91
C THR A 6 -14.61 5.95 -1.80
N ARG A 7 -14.03 7.16 -1.76
CA ARG A 7 -12.59 7.35 -1.58
C ARG A 7 -12.11 6.82 -0.23
N ARG A 8 -12.86 7.07 0.85
CA ARG A 8 -12.55 6.52 2.20
C ARG A 8 -12.66 5.01 2.25
N ALA A 9 -13.72 4.43 1.65
CA ALA A 9 -13.87 2.98 1.55
C ALA A 9 -12.72 2.34 0.76
N LEU A 10 -12.31 2.94 -0.37
CA LEU A 10 -11.18 2.46 -1.15
C LEU A 10 -9.85 2.55 -0.38
N LYS A 11 -9.60 3.66 0.34
CA LYS A 11 -8.40 3.76 1.20
C LYS A 11 -8.33 2.63 2.23
N ARG A 12 -9.45 2.31 2.88
CA ARG A 12 -9.53 1.17 3.82
C ARG A 12 -9.29 -0.17 3.12
N ALA A 13 -9.89 -0.38 1.95
CA ALA A 13 -9.70 -1.63 1.21
C ALA A 13 -8.23 -1.85 0.81
N PHE A 14 -7.54 -0.81 0.35
CA PHE A 14 -6.11 -0.88 0.04
C PHE A 14 -5.26 -1.18 1.28
N HIS A 15 -5.61 -0.59 2.42
CA HIS A 15 -4.95 -0.83 3.69
C HIS A 15 -5.07 -2.30 4.13
N GLU A 16 -6.31 -2.83 4.17
CA GLU A 16 -6.57 -4.23 4.53
C GLU A 16 -5.90 -5.21 3.57
N LEU A 17 -5.91 -4.93 2.27
CA LEU A 17 -5.23 -5.76 1.27
C LEU A 17 -3.71 -5.80 1.51
N THR A 18 -3.11 -4.65 1.83
CA THR A 18 -1.67 -4.53 2.09
C THR A 18 -1.28 -5.34 3.32
N LEU A 19 -2.05 -5.25 4.41
CA LEU A 19 -1.85 -6.07 5.62
C LEU A 19 -1.94 -7.57 5.34
N ASN A 20 -2.94 -8.00 4.57
CA ASN A 20 -3.09 -9.42 4.22
C ASN A 20 -1.91 -9.94 3.39
N LEU A 21 -1.39 -9.13 2.47
CA LEU A 21 -0.23 -9.51 1.66
C LEU A 21 1.05 -9.55 2.50
N ILE A 22 1.24 -8.63 3.44
CA ILE A 22 2.35 -8.69 4.41
C ILE A 22 2.29 -10.03 5.15
N GLY A 23 1.15 -10.35 5.76
CA GLY A 23 0.97 -11.62 6.48
C GLY A 23 1.20 -12.85 5.60
N LEU A 24 0.70 -12.84 4.36
CA LEU A 24 0.93 -13.92 3.39
C LEU A 24 2.42 -14.09 3.07
N PHE A 25 3.12 -13.00 2.78
CA PHE A 25 4.53 -13.05 2.41
C PHE A 25 5.41 -13.48 3.59
N GLU A 26 5.07 -13.08 4.80
CA GLU A 26 5.75 -13.54 6.02
C GLU A 26 5.54 -15.03 6.27
N LEU A 27 4.29 -15.52 6.19
CA LEU A 27 3.95 -16.91 6.47
C LEU A 27 4.61 -17.91 5.51
N TYR A 28 4.84 -17.49 4.26
CA TYR A 28 5.39 -18.35 3.22
C TYR A 28 6.82 -17.98 2.81
N GLU A 29 7.48 -17.11 3.58
CA GLU A 29 8.85 -16.63 3.29
C GLU A 29 9.02 -16.23 1.81
N ALA A 30 8.10 -15.41 1.31
CA ALA A 30 8.03 -15.06 -0.10
C ALA A 30 9.32 -14.38 -0.59
N ASP A 31 9.64 -14.61 -1.87
CA ASP A 31 10.79 -14.00 -2.53
C ASP A 31 10.78 -12.47 -2.34
N PRO A 32 11.84 -11.86 -1.79
CA PRO A 32 11.94 -10.42 -1.61
C PRO A 32 11.65 -9.61 -2.89
N GLU A 33 12.02 -10.10 -4.07
CA GLU A 33 11.74 -9.40 -5.33
C GLU A 33 10.24 -9.39 -5.65
N LEU A 34 9.53 -10.49 -5.32
CA LEU A 34 8.09 -10.57 -5.46
C LEU A 34 7.38 -9.64 -4.49
N VAL A 35 7.86 -9.55 -3.24
CA VAL A 35 7.31 -8.64 -2.24
C VAL A 35 7.49 -7.18 -2.68
N GLU A 36 8.67 -6.82 -3.17
CA GLU A 36 8.96 -5.48 -3.67
C GLU A 36 8.09 -5.11 -4.88
N GLY A 37 7.97 -6.02 -5.86
CA GLY A 37 7.12 -5.83 -7.04
C GLY A 37 5.63 -5.67 -6.68
N ALA A 38 5.14 -6.42 -5.69
CA ALA A 38 3.78 -6.29 -5.20
C ALA A 38 3.54 -4.93 -4.54
N ALA A 39 4.47 -4.47 -3.68
CA ALA A 39 4.41 -3.16 -3.06
C ALA A 39 4.40 -2.04 -4.10
N GLU A 40 5.27 -2.13 -5.11
CA GLU A 40 5.36 -1.11 -6.17
C GLU A 40 4.07 -1.06 -7.00
N ALA A 41 3.53 -2.21 -7.39
CA ALA A 41 2.29 -2.30 -8.15
C ALA A 41 1.09 -1.73 -7.38
N LEU A 42 0.94 -2.10 -6.10
CA LEU A 42 -0.12 -1.59 -5.23
C LEU A 42 0.02 -0.08 -5.02
N GLY A 43 1.23 0.39 -4.71
CA GLY A 43 1.52 1.80 -4.51
C GLY A 43 1.22 2.66 -5.74
N LYS A 44 1.53 2.17 -6.96
CA LYS A 44 1.19 2.85 -8.21
C LYS A 44 -0.32 3.07 -8.34
N VAL A 45 -1.13 2.04 -8.10
CA VAL A 45 -2.59 2.13 -8.20
C VAL A 45 -3.14 3.04 -7.10
N TYR A 46 -2.67 2.87 -5.85
CA TYR A 46 -3.09 3.69 -4.72
C TYR A 46 -2.84 5.18 -4.96
N ARG A 47 -1.63 5.56 -5.37
CA ARG A 47 -1.24 6.96 -5.60
C ARG A 47 -2.01 7.58 -6.76
N ALA A 48 -2.12 6.86 -7.89
CA ALA A 48 -2.79 7.35 -9.08
C ALA A 48 -4.27 7.70 -8.81
N HIS A 49 -4.94 6.91 -7.96
CA HIS A 49 -6.38 7.06 -7.76
C HIS A 49 -6.76 7.77 -6.45
N LEU A 50 -5.93 7.71 -5.40
CA LEU A 50 -6.34 8.09 -4.04
C LEU A 50 -5.53 9.21 -3.39
N GLN A 51 -4.23 9.35 -3.69
CA GLN A 51 -3.35 10.28 -2.96
C GLN A 51 -2.66 11.36 -3.82
N GLN A 52 -2.54 11.19 -5.14
CA GLN A 52 -1.86 12.13 -6.07
C GLN A 52 -0.47 12.60 -5.58
N ARG A 53 0.21 11.80 -4.74
CA ARG A 53 1.54 12.12 -4.22
C ARG A 53 2.63 11.33 -4.95
N PRO A 54 3.83 11.90 -5.09
CA PRO A 54 4.97 11.16 -5.59
C PRO A 54 5.31 10.01 -4.63
N ALA A 55 5.78 8.90 -5.18
CA ALA A 55 6.14 7.72 -4.41
C ALA A 55 7.23 8.01 -3.37
N ALA A 56 7.05 7.51 -2.16
CA ALA A 56 8.13 7.46 -1.18
C ALA A 56 9.27 6.54 -1.68
N LYS A 57 10.50 6.75 -1.20
CA LYS A 57 11.61 5.85 -1.51
C LYS A 57 11.30 4.47 -0.92
N HIS A 58 11.39 3.43 -1.75
CA HIS A 58 11.04 2.07 -1.39
C HIS A 58 12.22 1.44 -0.63
N GLY A 59 11.93 0.73 0.46
CA GLY A 59 12.86 -0.26 1.03
C GLY A 59 12.92 -1.52 0.15
N ARG A 60 13.70 -2.54 0.54
CA ARG A 60 13.77 -3.81 -0.20
C ARG A 60 12.93 -4.90 0.47
N GLY A 61 12.29 -5.74 -0.34
CA GLY A 61 11.46 -6.84 0.17
C GLY A 61 10.38 -6.36 1.13
N ARG A 62 10.35 -6.91 2.35
CA ARG A 62 9.36 -6.56 3.39
C ARG A 62 9.29 -5.06 3.69
N GLU A 63 10.44 -4.36 3.72
CA GLU A 63 10.48 -2.92 3.99
C GLU A 63 9.70 -2.12 2.94
N ALA A 64 9.54 -2.62 1.72
CA ALA A 64 8.75 -1.98 0.68
C ALA A 64 7.24 -1.99 1.00
N MET A 65 6.75 -3.11 1.56
CA MET A 65 5.34 -3.23 1.98
C MET A 65 5.05 -2.42 3.24
N ASP A 66 5.98 -2.42 4.20
CA ASP A 66 5.86 -1.62 5.43
C ASP A 66 5.84 -0.12 5.11
N ALA A 67 6.74 0.34 4.23
CA ALA A 67 6.75 1.74 3.77
C ALA A 67 5.46 2.14 3.03
N LEU A 68 4.86 1.20 2.27
CA LEU A 68 3.58 1.41 1.62
C LEU A 68 2.44 1.51 2.66
N LEU A 69 2.46 0.68 3.70
CA LEU A 69 1.48 0.73 4.78
C LEU A 69 1.54 2.08 5.51
N ASP A 70 2.73 2.54 5.87
CA ASP A 70 2.95 3.85 6.49
C ASP A 70 2.40 4.99 5.63
N GLU A 71 2.60 4.94 4.30
CA GLU A 71 2.05 5.91 3.36
C GLU A 71 0.51 5.95 3.39
N MET A 72 -0.12 4.78 3.50
CA MET A 72 -1.58 4.66 3.58
C MET A 72 -2.11 5.19 4.92
N GLU A 73 -1.46 4.87 6.04
CA GLU A 73 -1.85 5.33 7.38
C GLU A 73 -1.72 6.85 7.50
N ALA A 74 -0.62 7.43 7.00
CA ALA A 74 -0.44 8.87 6.92
C ALA A 74 -1.55 9.56 6.10
N ALA A 75 -2.09 8.87 5.08
CA ALA A 75 -3.21 9.36 4.27
C ALA A 75 -4.58 9.35 4.98
N VAL A 76 -4.71 8.51 6.00
CA VAL A 76 -5.95 8.33 6.78
C VAL A 76 -5.94 9.26 7.99
N GLY A 77 -4.79 9.44 8.64
CA GLY A 77 -4.63 10.34 9.79
C GLY A 77 -4.62 11.83 9.47
N ALA A 78 -4.38 12.22 8.21
CA ALA A 78 -4.36 13.62 7.77
C ALA A 78 -5.74 14.18 7.34
N ALA A 79 -6.84 13.53 7.75
CA ALA A 79 -8.22 13.89 7.38
C ALA A 79 -8.94 14.64 8.50
#